data_AF-A0A0A9HKX9-F1
#
_entry.id   AF-A0A0A9HKX9-F1
#
_cell.length_a   1.000
_cell.length_b   1.000
_cell.length_c   1.000
_cell.angle_alpha   90.00
_cell.angle_beta   90.00
_cell.angle_gamma   90.00
#
_symmetry.space_group_name_H-M   'P 1'
#
loop_
_entity.id
_entity.type
_entity.pdbx_description
1 polymer ?
#
loop_
_entity_poly.entity_id
_entity_poly.type
_entity_poly.pdbx_seq_one_letter_code
_entity_poly.pdbx_strand_id
1 'polypeptide(L)'
;MCMLRWMCGHTRKDQVRNDDIRGRVGVASIEEKLVQHSLRWFGHIQRRPPEAPVHYGRLKRTDNVKRGRNRPNLTWEESCT
;
A
#
# COMPACT_ATOMS: atom_id res chain seq x y z
N MET A 1 -16.88 9.87 3.88
CA MET A 1 -17.25 10.06 2.47
C MET A 1 -18.69 10.59 2.39
N CYS A 2 -18.89 11.86 2.73
CA CYS A 2 -20.24 12.44 2.91
C CYS A 2 -21.04 12.43 1.60
N MET A 3 -20.40 12.68 0.46
CA MET A 3 -21.06 12.64 -0.85
C MET A 3 -21.58 11.24 -1.22
N LEU A 4 -20.75 10.19 -1.08
CA LEU A 4 -21.18 8.82 -1.37
C LEU A 4 -22.31 8.35 -0.46
N ARG A 5 -22.26 8.75 0.82
CA ARG A 5 -23.35 8.50 1.77
C ARG A 5 -24.63 9.21 1.36
N TRP A 6 -24.55 10.47 1.00
CA TRP A 6 -25.70 11.27 0.56
C TRP A 6 -26.34 10.72 -0.71
N MET A 7 -25.52 10.33 -1.71
CA MET A 7 -26.01 9.67 -2.93
C MET A 7 -26.75 8.36 -2.65
N CYS A 8 -26.31 7.61 -1.62
CA CYS A 8 -26.97 6.36 -1.21
C CYS A 8 -28.10 6.58 -0.18
N GLY A 9 -28.42 7.83 0.20
CA GLY A 9 -29.42 8.15 1.22
C GLY A 9 -29.02 7.76 2.65
N HIS A 10 -27.74 7.45 2.89
CA HIS A 10 -27.26 7.04 4.21
C HIS A 10 -26.89 8.25 5.08
N THR A 11 -27.43 8.25 6.29
CA THR A 11 -27.12 9.21 7.34
C THR A 11 -26.00 8.69 8.24
N ARG A 12 -25.55 9.52 9.20
CA ARG A 12 -24.55 9.10 10.19
C ARG A 12 -25.12 8.12 11.23
N LYS A 13 -26.45 8.10 11.40
CA LYS A 13 -27.15 7.20 12.34
C LYS A 13 -27.21 5.75 11.88
N ASP A 14 -27.13 5.52 10.56
CA ASP A 14 -27.24 4.17 10.01
C ASP A 14 -26.02 3.29 10.32
N GLN A 15 -24.93 3.86 10.83
CA GLN A 15 -23.68 3.17 11.22
C GLN A 15 -23.10 2.23 10.14
N VAL A 16 -23.54 2.34 8.88
CA VAL A 16 -23.08 1.54 7.74
C VAL A 16 -21.58 1.71 7.55
N ARG A 17 -20.84 0.63 7.28
CA ARG A 17 -19.40 0.72 7.04
C ARG A 17 -19.12 1.42 5.72
N ASN A 18 -17.99 2.11 5.63
CA ASN A 18 -17.60 2.78 4.39
C ASN A 18 -17.29 1.76 3.28
N ASP A 19 -16.86 0.55 3.63
CA ASP A 19 -16.62 -0.53 2.66
C ASP A 19 -17.91 -0.98 1.97
N ASP A 20 -19.01 -1.11 2.73
CA ASP A 20 -20.33 -1.47 2.17
C ASP A 20 -20.85 -0.38 1.21
N ILE A 21 -20.70 0.90 1.58
CA ILE A 21 -21.07 2.04 0.73
C ILE A 21 -20.24 2.05 -0.55
N ARG A 22 -18.94 1.75 -0.46
CA ARG A 22 -18.05 1.66 -1.61
C ARG A 22 -18.39 0.50 -2.52
N GLY A 23 -18.66 -0.67 -1.96
CA GLY A 23 -19.10 -1.85 -2.71
C GLY A 23 -20.39 -1.59 -3.49
N ARG A 24 -21.35 -0.88 -2.86
CA ARG A 24 -22.61 -0.51 -3.51
C ARG A 24 -22.45 0.48 -4.66
N VAL A 25 -21.51 1.42 -4.56
CA VAL A 25 -21.26 2.44 -5.61
C VAL A 25 -20.20 1.98 -6.63
N GLY A 26 -19.56 0.83 -6.41
CA GLY A 26 -18.46 0.35 -7.25
C GLY A 26 -17.17 1.18 -7.10
N VAL A 27 -16.97 1.84 -5.97
CA VAL A 27 -15.76 2.62 -5.69
C VAL A 27 -14.69 1.69 -5.10
N ALA A 28 -13.55 1.58 -5.78
CA ALA A 28 -12.40 0.82 -5.30
C ALA A 28 -11.99 1.24 -3.88
N SER A 29 -11.51 0.27 -3.10
CA SER A 29 -11.07 0.51 -1.72
C SER A 29 -9.83 1.41 -1.70
N ILE A 30 -9.58 2.04 -0.54
CA ILE A 30 -8.35 2.84 -0.38
C ILE A 30 -7.13 1.92 -0.44
N GLU A 31 -7.21 0.72 0.12
CA GLU A 31 -6.12 -0.26 0.11
C GLU A 31 -5.72 -0.64 -1.31
N GLU A 32 -6.69 -0.91 -2.19
CA GLU A 32 -6.43 -1.19 -3.60
C GLU A 32 -5.72 -0.03 -4.30
N LYS A 33 -6.16 1.22 -4.04
CA LYS A 33 -5.48 2.41 -4.60
C LYS A 33 -4.06 2.58 -4.07
N LEU A 34 -3.83 2.30 -2.78
CA LEU A 34 -2.50 2.36 -2.18
C LEU A 34 -1.58 1.29 -2.79
N VAL A 35 -2.08 0.06 -2.97
CA VAL A 35 -1.36 -1.02 -3.63
C VAL A 35 -1.02 -0.64 -5.07
N GLN A 36 -1.99 -0.15 -5.84
CA GLN A 36 -1.76 0.31 -7.22
C GLN A 36 -0.71 1.43 -7.29
N HIS A 37 -0.76 2.40 -6.38
CA HIS A 37 0.23 3.47 -6.33
C HIS A 37 1.62 2.94 -6.01
N SER A 38 1.72 2.02 -5.05
CA SER A 38 2.98 1.37 -4.68
C SER A 38 3.57 0.55 -5.82
N LEU A 39 2.74 -0.18 -6.56
CA LEU A 39 3.15 -0.95 -7.74
C LEU A 39 3.59 -0.04 -8.90
N ARG A 40 2.89 1.07 -9.14
CA ARG A 40 3.31 2.09 -10.12
C ARG A 40 4.67 2.67 -9.76
N TRP A 41 4.88 3.00 -8.49
CA TRP A 41 6.16 3.47 -7.98
C TRP A 41 7.27 2.41 -8.16
N PHE A 42 6.96 1.14 -7.87
CA PHE A 42 7.90 0.04 -8.07
C PHE A 42 8.28 -0.17 -9.53
N GLY A 43 7.30 -0.12 -10.44
CA GLY A 43 7.56 -0.15 -11.87
C GLY A 43 8.39 1.03 -12.35
N HIS A 44 8.28 2.21 -11.73
CA HIS A 44 9.16 3.34 -12.00
C HIS A 44 10.59 3.09 -11.50
N ILE A 45 10.75 2.45 -10.34
CA ILE A 45 12.07 2.05 -9.82
C ILE A 45 12.73 1.03 -10.76
N GLN A 46 12.03 -0.05 -11.15
CA GLN A 46 12.60 -1.09 -12.02
C GLN A 46 13.05 -0.60 -13.40
N ARG A 47 12.43 0.47 -13.92
CA ARG A 47 12.80 1.06 -15.22
C ARG A 47 14.04 1.95 -15.14
N ARG A 48 14.52 2.29 -13.94
CA ARG A 48 15.73 3.08 -13.79
C ARG A 48 16.98 2.21 -13.98
N PRO A 49 18.06 2.76 -14.54
CA PRO A 49 19.32 2.05 -14.67
C PRO A 49 19.85 1.62 -13.29
N PRO A 50 20.47 0.44 -13.17
CA PRO A 50 20.92 -0.12 -11.89
C PRO A 50 22.01 0.71 -11.21
N GLU A 51 22.68 1.61 -11.92
CA GLU A 51 23.65 2.58 -11.39
C GLU A 51 22.98 3.76 -10.67
N ALA A 52 21.67 3.95 -10.81
CA ALA A 52 20.96 5.01 -10.12
C ALA A 52 20.91 4.74 -8.60
N PRO A 53 21.21 5.74 -7.73
CA PRO A 53 21.21 5.58 -6.27
C PRO A 53 19.90 5.01 -5.70
N VAL A 54 18.78 5.33 -6.35
CA VAL A 54 17.42 4.88 -5.99
C VAL A 54 17.19 3.39 -6.27
N HIS A 55 17.93 2.81 -7.23
CA HIS A 55 17.88 1.39 -7.58
C HIS A 55 18.86 0.56 -6.72
N TYR A 56 20.05 1.12 -6.47
CA TYR A 56 21.14 0.46 -5.74
C TYR A 56 20.81 0.21 -4.25
N GLY A 57 20.16 1.16 -3.57
CA GLY A 57 19.86 1.07 -2.14
C GLY A 57 18.80 0.02 -1.75
N ARG A 58 18.07 -0.55 -2.73
CA ARG A 58 16.94 -1.48 -2.47
C ARG A 58 17.20 -2.91 -2.95
N LEU A 59 17.98 -3.11 -4.03
CA LEU A 59 18.24 -4.44 -4.60
C LEU A 59 19.49 -5.11 -4.01
N LYS A 60 20.53 -4.35 -3.62
CA LYS A 60 21.70 -4.93 -2.95
C LYS A 60 21.45 -5.11 -1.46
N ARG A 61 21.02 -6.31 -1.08
CA ARG A 61 21.38 -6.90 0.20
C ARG A 61 22.90 -7.14 0.16
N THR A 62 23.66 -6.46 1.01
CA THR A 62 24.93 -7.03 1.46
C THR A 62 24.57 -8.03 2.54
N ASP A 63 24.75 -9.31 2.28
CA ASP A 63 24.36 -10.41 3.17
C ASP A 63 25.08 -10.42 4.53
N ASN A 64 25.92 -9.42 4.80
CA ASN A 64 26.86 -9.38 5.92
C ASN A 64 26.79 -8.12 6.79
N VAL A 65 25.71 -7.34 6.74
CA VAL A 65 25.55 -6.20 7.68
C VAL A 65 24.90 -6.70 8.97
N LYS A 66 25.70 -6.79 10.04
CA LYS A 66 25.21 -7.02 11.41
C LYS A 66 24.18 -5.94 11.75
N ARG A 67 22.89 -6.30 11.79
CA ARG A 67 21.79 -5.37 12.11
C ARG A 67 21.81 -5.03 13.60
N GLY A 68 21.57 -3.75 13.92
CA GLY A 68 21.53 -3.26 15.30
C GLY A 68 20.42 -3.93 16.12
N ARG A 69 20.69 -4.16 17.42
CA ARG A 69 19.72 -4.65 18.41
C ARG A 69 18.45 -3.78 18.38
N ASN A 70 17.27 -4.42 18.42
CA ASN A 70 15.90 -3.86 18.36
C ASN A 70 15.19 -3.80 17.00
N ARG A 71 15.75 -4.29 15.89
CA ARG A 71 15.00 -4.38 14.62
C ARG A 71 14.23 -5.71 14.51
N PRO A 72 12.94 -5.72 14.15
CA PRO A 72 12.16 -6.95 13.95
C PRO A 72 12.84 -7.91 12.97
N ASN A 73 12.81 -9.20 13.29
CA ASN A 73 13.44 -10.27 12.49
C ASN A 73 12.71 -10.58 11.19
N LEU A 74 11.46 -10.14 11.04
CA LEU A 74 10.61 -10.48 9.91
C LEU A 74 10.85 -9.50 8.75
N THR A 75 11.09 -10.06 7.57
CA THR A 75 11.11 -9.34 6.29
C THR A 75 9.70 -9.06 5.79
N TRP A 76 9.57 -8.13 4.84
CA TRP A 76 8.28 -7.84 4.18
C TRP A 76 7.74 -9.07 3.42
N GLU A 77 8.60 -9.95 2.90
CA GLU A 77 8.17 -11.20 2.26
C GLU A 77 7.64 -12.21 3.30
N GLU A 78 8.26 -12.28 4.48
CA GLU A 78 7.82 -13.13 5.59
C GLU A 78 6.58 -12.59 6.32
N SER A 79 6.21 -11.31 6.15
CA SER A 79 5.03 -10.70 6.77
C SER A 79 3.82 -10.59 5.84
N CYS A 80 3.97 -10.93 4.56
CA CYS A 80 2.90 -11.01 3.58
C CYS A 80 2.46 -12.46 3.26
N THR A 81 2.89 -13.44 4.06
CA THR A 81 2.38 -14.82 4.07
C THR A 81 1.44 -15.00 5.25
#